data_AF-A0A1F5FM01-F1
#
_entry.id   AF-A0A1F5FM01-F1
#
_cell.length_a   1.000
_cell.length_b   1.000
_cell.length_c   1.000
_cell.angle_alpha   90.00
_cell.angle_beta   90.00
_cell.angle_gamma   90.00
#
_symmetry.space_group_name_H-M   'P 1'
#
loop_
_entity.id
_entity.type
_entity.pdbx_description
1 polymer ?
#
loop_
_entity_poly.entity_id
_entity_poly.type
_entity_poly.pdbx_seq_one_letter_code
_entity_poly.pdbx_strand_id
1 'polypeptide(L)'
;MDYVHGGGHYMRRIFVPEAANLVFGVAEGKVFAFTHYDLEANQPDILAEINLPDELVKKALKLAIATMELSTEKSQIEDLLHD
;
A
#
# COMPACT_ATOMS: atom_id res chain seq x y z
N MET A 1 -13.92 -10.71 -28.61
CA MET A 1 -14.08 -9.30 -28.23
C MET A 1 -13.00 -9.03 -27.21
N ASP A 2 -11.88 -8.47 -27.66
CA ASP A 2 -10.71 -8.26 -26.82
C ASP A 2 -10.80 -6.89 -26.19
N TYR A 3 -11.36 -6.85 -24.97
CA TYR A 3 -11.37 -5.64 -24.16
C TYR A 3 -10.09 -5.64 -23.32
N VAL A 4 -9.01 -5.07 -23.87
CA VAL A 4 -7.79 -4.78 -23.12
C VAL A 4 -8.00 -3.42 -22.45
N HIS A 5 -8.35 -3.42 -21.16
CA HIS A 5 -8.38 -2.20 -20.36
C HIS A 5 -7.08 -2.08 -19.57
N GLY A 6 -6.24 -1.13 -19.98
CA GLY A 6 -5.08 -0.65 -19.24
C GLY A 6 -3.84 -1.55 -19.34
N GLY A 7 -2.69 -0.96 -19.62
CA GLY A 7 -1.39 -1.63 -19.47
C GLY A 7 -1.22 -2.07 -18.02
N GLY A 8 -1.56 -3.32 -17.74
CA GLY A 8 -1.56 -3.89 -16.40
C GLY A 8 -0.14 -4.06 -15.89
N HIS A 9 0.38 -3.03 -15.21
CA HIS A 9 1.58 -3.19 -14.41
C HIS A 9 1.23 -4.03 -13.17
N TYR A 10 1.50 -5.33 -13.26
CA TYR A 10 1.40 -6.22 -12.12
C TYR A 10 2.49 -5.87 -11.10
N MET A 11 2.07 -5.40 -9.93
CA MET A 11 2.97 -5.07 -8.83
C MET A 11 2.92 -6.17 -7.78
N ARG A 12 4.08 -6.72 -7.42
CA ARG A 12 4.21 -7.63 -6.29
C ARG A 12 4.24 -6.82 -5.00
N ARG A 13 3.45 -7.26 -4.04
CA ARG A 13 3.30 -6.65 -2.72
C ARG A 13 3.17 -7.74 -1.68
N ILE A 14 3.55 -7.41 -0.47
CA ILE A 14 3.33 -8.23 0.71
C ILE A 14 2.04 -7.77 1.36
N PHE A 15 1.17 -8.71 1.70
CA PHE A 15 -0.06 -8.49 2.44
C PHE A 15 0.05 -9.18 3.80
N VAL A 16 -0.31 -8.46 4.87
CA VAL A 16 -0.28 -8.95 6.25
C VAL A 16 -1.67 -8.73 6.86
N PRO A 17 -2.54 -9.75 6.87
CA PRO A 17 -3.93 -9.60 7.33
C PRO A 17 -4.00 -9.25 8.82
N GLU A 18 -3.10 -9.79 9.65
CA GLU A 18 -3.12 -9.59 11.11
C GLU A 18 -2.69 -8.18 11.53
N ALA A 19 -2.11 -7.39 10.62
CA ALA A 19 -1.59 -6.06 10.89
C ALA A 19 -2.48 -4.97 10.27
N ALA A 20 -3.78 -4.96 10.60
CA ALA A 20 -4.77 -4.03 10.04
C ALA A 20 -4.82 -4.06 8.51
N ASN A 21 -4.75 -5.26 7.92
CA ASN A 21 -4.69 -5.47 6.48
C ASN A 21 -3.59 -4.64 5.80
N LEU A 22 -2.38 -4.68 6.38
CA LEU A 22 -1.22 -3.96 5.88
C LEU A 22 -0.77 -4.51 4.54
N VAL A 23 -0.45 -3.59 3.63
CA VAL A 23 0.21 -3.88 2.36
C VAL A 23 1.48 -3.05 2.27
N PHE A 24 2.57 -3.67 1.84
CA PHE A 24 3.81 -2.94 1.54
C PHE A 24 4.61 -3.60 0.41
N GLY A 25 5.48 -2.82 -0.21
CA GLY A 25 6.28 -3.31 -1.33
C GLY A 25 7.25 -2.24 -1.85
N VAL A 26 7.83 -2.51 -3.01
CA VAL A 26 8.71 -1.58 -3.71
C VAL A 26 8.15 -1.31 -5.10
N ALA A 27 7.97 -0.03 -5.41
CA ALA A 27 7.58 0.44 -6.74
C ALA A 27 8.53 1.57 -7.13
N GLU A 28 9.07 1.52 -8.35
CA GLU A 28 9.94 2.59 -8.89
C GLU A 28 11.12 2.97 -7.97
N GLY A 29 11.69 1.98 -7.27
CA GLY A 29 12.80 2.19 -6.34
C GLY A 29 12.40 2.78 -4.98
N LYS A 30 11.12 2.97 -4.70
CA LYS A 30 10.60 3.49 -3.43
C LYS A 30 9.80 2.43 -2.68
N VAL A 31 9.98 2.40 -1.37
CA VAL A 31 9.16 1.58 -0.48
C VAL A 31 7.83 2.28 -0.25
N PHE A 32 6.73 1.55 -0.38
CA PHE A 32 5.40 2.02 -0.01
C PHE A 32 4.80 1.10 1.04
N ALA A 33 3.95 1.66 1.89
CA ALA A 33 3.16 0.90 2.85
C ALA A 33 1.83 1.61 3.11
N PHE A 34 0.74 0.84 3.21
CA PHE A 34 -0.58 1.35 3.55
C PHE A 34 -1.41 0.26 4.23
N THR A 35 -2.37 0.66 5.06
CA THR A 35 -3.26 -0.24 5.82
C THR A 35 -4.67 -0.24 5.24
N HIS A 36 -5.56 -1.07 5.82
CA HIS A 36 -6.97 -1.19 5.41
C HIS A 36 -7.17 -1.62 3.96
N TYR A 37 -6.23 -2.42 3.44
CA TYR A 37 -6.40 -3.00 2.12
C TYR A 37 -7.56 -3.99 2.11
N ASP A 38 -8.46 -3.84 1.15
CA ASP A 38 -9.60 -4.73 0.97
C ASP A 38 -9.23 -5.84 -0.02
N LEU A 39 -8.95 -7.04 0.51
CA LEU A 39 -8.58 -8.19 -0.31
C LEU A 39 -9.72 -8.66 -1.23
N GLU A 40 -10.96 -8.59 -0.75
CA GLU A 40 -12.14 -9.07 -1.49
C GLU A 40 -12.51 -8.13 -2.63
N ALA A 41 -12.43 -6.81 -2.40
CA ALA A 41 -12.69 -5.83 -3.45
C ALA A 41 -11.61 -5.84 -4.54
N ASN A 42 -10.35 -6.11 -4.17
CA ASN A 42 -9.22 -6.02 -5.11
C ASN A 42 -8.83 -7.35 -5.79
N GLN A 43 -9.23 -8.50 -5.22
CA GLN A 43 -9.03 -9.86 -5.77
C GLN A 43 -7.62 -10.11 -6.36
N PRO A 44 -6.53 -9.89 -5.60
CA PRO A 44 -5.18 -10.13 -6.12
C PRO A 44 -4.86 -11.63 -6.20
N ASP A 45 -3.97 -11.99 -7.13
CA ASP A 45 -3.39 -13.34 -7.17
C ASP A 45 -2.47 -13.57 -5.97
N ILE A 46 -2.74 -14.62 -5.18
CA ILE A 46 -1.87 -15.05 -4.09
C ILE A 46 -0.75 -15.91 -4.68
N LEU A 47 0.47 -15.36 -4.70
CA LEU A 47 1.63 -16.04 -5.28
C LEU A 47 2.27 -17.06 -4.33
N ALA A 48 2.34 -16.73 -3.04
CA ALA A 48 2.92 -17.56 -1.99
C ALA A 48 2.56 -17.00 -0.61
N GLU A 49 2.56 -17.89 0.39
CA GLU A 49 2.56 -17.53 1.80
C GLU A 49 4.00 -17.59 2.33
N ILE A 50 4.40 -16.59 3.10
CA ILE A 50 5.76 -16.46 3.63
C ILE A 50 5.73 -16.05 5.11
N ASN A 51 6.74 -16.49 5.85
CA ASN A 51 6.96 -16.00 7.22
C ASN A 51 7.76 -14.70 7.17
N LEU A 52 7.23 -13.65 7.78
CA LEU A 52 7.87 -12.35 7.85
C LEU A 52 8.41 -12.08 9.25
N PRO A 53 9.59 -11.47 9.39
CA PRO A 53 10.06 -11.00 10.68
C PRO A 53 9.13 -9.92 11.26
N ASP A 54 8.71 -10.07 12.51
CA ASP A 54 7.84 -9.09 13.20
C ASP A 54 8.37 -7.66 13.12
N GLU A 55 9.69 -7.49 13.23
CA GLU A 55 10.33 -6.18 13.13
C GLU A 55 10.17 -5.52 11.75
N LEU A 56 10.07 -6.32 10.68
CA LEU A 56 9.77 -5.80 9.34
C LEU A 56 8.33 -5.30 9.26
N VAL A 57 7.38 -6.07 9.79
CA VAL A 57 5.95 -5.71 9.84
C VAL A 57 5.76 -4.42 10.64
N LYS A 58 6.40 -4.30 11.82
CA LYS A 58 6.34 -3.08 12.65
C LYS A 58 6.88 -1.85 11.91
N LYS A 59 7.97 -1.98 11.16
CA LYS A 59 8.55 -0.88 10.37
C LYS A 59 7.63 -0.46 9.23
N ALA A 60 7.07 -1.42 8.51
CA ALA A 60 6.11 -1.15 7.44
C ALA A 60 4.83 -0.48 7.97
N LEU A 61 4.32 -0.90 9.13
CA LEU A 61 3.16 -0.27 9.77
C LEU A 61 3.45 1.19 10.18
N LYS A 62 4.62 1.45 10.79
CA LYS A 62 5.06 2.82 11.11
C LYS A 62 5.15 3.70 9.87
N LEU A 63 5.68 3.16 8.76
CA LEU A 63 5.75 3.87 7.50
C LEU A 63 4.34 4.20 6.96
N ALA A 64 3.40 3.26 7.03
CA ALA A 64 2.03 3.49 6.58
C ALA A 64 1.34 4.62 7.35
N ILE A 65 1.49 4.63 8.69
CA ILE A 65 0.94 5.70 9.55
C ILE A 65 1.56 7.05 9.20
N ALA A 66 2.90 7.13 9.15
CA ALA A 66 3.59 8.37 8.82
C ALA A 66 3.22 8.90 7.41
N THR A 67 3.00 8.00 6.45
CA THR A 67 2.57 8.38 5.10
C THR A 67 1.14 8.96 5.10
N MET A 68 0.25 8.40 5.92
CA MET A 68 -1.13 8.89 6.06
C MET A 68 -1.20 10.26 6.74
N GLU A 69 -0.40 10.47 7.79
CA GLU A 69 -0.21 11.78 8.44
C GLU A 69 0.26 12.80 7.39
N LEU A 70 1.39 12.53 6.73
CA LEU A 70 1.97 13.40 5.69
C LEU A 70 0.98 13.75 4.57
N SER A 71 0.15 12.80 4.15
CA SER A 71 -0.90 13.05 3.15
C SER A 71 -1.96 14.02 3.64
N THR A 72 -2.31 13.93 4.93
CA THR A 72 -3.28 14.83 5.57
C THR A 72 -2.71 16.24 5.66
N GLU A 73 -1.46 16.38 6.14
CA GLU A 73 -0.82 17.70 6.19
C GLU A 73 -0.60 18.30 4.80
N LYS A 74 -0.25 17.47 3.82
CA LYS A 74 -0.13 17.91 2.42
C LYS A 74 -1.46 18.51 1.93
N SER A 75 -2.59 17.83 2.17
CA SER A 75 -3.90 18.33 1.77
C SER A 75 -4.19 19.70 2.38
N GLN A 76 -3.89 19.88 3.67
CA GLN A 76 -4.09 21.16 4.36
C GLN A 76 -3.22 22.28 3.77
N ILE A 77 -1.97 21.98 3.39
CA ILE A 77 -1.08 22.95 2.74
C ILE A 77 -1.61 23.32 1.34
N GLU A 78 -2.09 22.35 0.57
CA GLU A 78 -2.67 22.59 -0.76
C GLU A 78 -3.90 23.49 -0.65
N ASP A 79 -4.80 23.24 0.33
CA ASP A 79 -5.97 24.09 0.58
C ASP A 79 -5.56 25.55 0.87
N LEU A 80 -4.54 25.76 1.71
CA LEU A 80 -4.03 27.10 2.03
C LEU A 80 -3.38 27.84 0.84
N LEU A 81 -2.89 27.13 -0.17
CA LEU A 81 -2.26 27.73 -1.36
C LEU A 81 -3.29 28.05 -2.46
N HIS A 82 -4.50 27.52 -2.35
CA HIS A 82 -5.59 27.74 -3.30
C HIS A 82 -6.59 28.82 -2.86
N ASP A 83 -6.49 29.31 -1.62
CA ASP A 83 -7.17 30.51 -1.08
C ASP A 83 -6.37 31.81 -1.36
#